data_AF-X1PFK6-F1
#
_entry.id   AF-X1PFK6-F1
#
_cell.length_a   1.000
_cell.length_b   1.000
_cell.length_c   1.000
_cell.angle_alpha   90.00
_cell.angle_beta   90.00
_cell.angle_gamma   90.00
#
_symmetry.space_group_name_H-M   'P 1'
#
loop_
_entity.id
_entity.type
_entity.pdbx_description
1 polymer ?
#
loop_
_entity_poly.entity_id
_entity_poly.type
_entity_poly.pdbx_seq_one_letter_code
_entity_poly.pdbx_strand_id
1 'polypeptide(L)'
;AKWAGISNYKELVTDPLFWQALKVTSTFALFSIPLQLIFALTLAILLNQKIKGLPLFRLIYFMPVVTSGVAVALLWRWIFNPDFGVINLILSNFGIQGPPWLASRAWALPALIIMSLWTIGGTMIIFLAGLQGIPISLYEAATVDGANWWRKFWAVTIPILSPVI
;
A
#
# COMPACT_ATOMS: atom_id res chain seq x y z
N ALA A 1 32.44 11.31 -25.06
CA ALA A 1 32.14 11.84 -23.71
C ALA A 1 33.37 11.66 -22.83
N LYS A 2 33.80 12.67 -22.06
CA LYS A 2 34.91 12.55 -21.09
C LYS A 2 34.37 11.99 -19.77
N TRP A 3 35.05 11.01 -19.19
CA TRP A 3 34.67 10.41 -17.90
C TRP A 3 34.86 11.43 -16.77
N ALA A 4 33.85 11.61 -15.91
CA ALA A 4 33.82 12.60 -14.83
C ALA A 4 34.38 12.09 -13.49
N GLY A 5 34.80 10.82 -13.39
CA GLY A 5 35.28 10.26 -12.13
C GLY A 5 34.22 10.30 -11.02
N ILE A 6 34.60 10.75 -9.81
CA ILE A 6 33.74 10.80 -8.61
C ILE A 6 33.15 12.21 -8.37
N SER A 7 33.34 13.16 -9.28
CA SER A 7 32.92 14.56 -9.09
C SER A 7 31.42 14.70 -8.79
N ASN A 8 30.59 13.96 -9.54
CA ASN A 8 29.13 14.01 -9.41
C ASN A 8 28.65 13.54 -8.03
N TYR A 9 29.32 12.54 -7.44
CA TYR A 9 28.96 12.05 -6.11
C TYR A 9 29.34 13.04 -5.00
N LYS A 10 30.47 13.75 -5.16
CA LYS A 10 30.86 14.81 -4.22
C LYS A 10 29.87 15.96 -4.23
N GLU A 11 29.45 16.36 -5.43
CA GLU A 11 28.45 17.42 -5.63
C GLU A 11 27.10 17.03 -5.01
N LEU A 12 26.63 15.80 -5.23
CA LEU A 12 25.39 15.29 -4.64
C LEU A 12 25.40 15.30 -3.11
N VAL A 13 26.50 14.91 -2.47
CA VAL A 13 26.59 14.88 -1.00
C VAL A 13 26.53 16.29 -0.39
N THR A 14 26.97 17.30 -1.13
CA THR A 14 26.89 18.71 -0.71
C THR A 14 25.56 19.39 -1.06
N ASP A 15 24.73 18.79 -1.91
CA ASP A 15 23.47 19.36 -2.34
C ASP A 15 22.36 19.18 -1.26
N PRO A 16 21.83 20.26 -0.68
CA PRO A 16 20.72 20.17 0.28
C PRO A 16 19.45 19.56 -0.32
N LEU A 17 19.21 19.74 -1.63
CA LEU A 17 18.04 19.17 -2.31
C LEU A 17 18.14 17.65 -2.40
N PHE A 18 19.34 17.10 -2.56
CA PHE A 18 19.57 15.65 -2.54
C PHE A 18 19.11 15.05 -1.20
N TRP A 19 19.56 15.61 -0.08
CA TRP A 19 19.17 15.13 1.26
C TRP A 19 17.67 15.33 1.54
N GLN A 20 17.08 16.43 1.05
CA GLN A 20 15.65 16.65 1.16
C GLN A 20 14.85 15.62 0.35
N ALA A 21 15.23 15.35 -0.89
CA ALA A 21 14.59 14.35 -1.75
C ALA A 21 14.73 12.94 -1.17
N LEU A 22 15.92 12.61 -0.64
CA LEU A 22 16.16 11.35 0.06
C LEU A 22 15.24 11.23 1.28
N LYS A 23 15.15 12.27 2.12
CA LYS A 23 14.25 12.29 3.29
C LYS A 23 12.80 12.08 2.88
N VAL A 24 12.30 12.78 1.87
CA VAL A 24 10.91 12.64 1.38
C VAL A 24 10.67 11.23 0.84
N THR A 25 11.60 10.69 0.05
CA THR A 25 11.49 9.35 -0.55
C THR A 25 11.56 8.25 0.50
N SER A 26 12.49 8.35 1.46
CA SER A 26 12.58 7.42 2.59
C SER A 26 11.34 7.49 3.48
N THR A 27 10.82 8.69 3.75
CA THR A 27 9.57 8.85 4.51
C THR A 27 8.40 8.24 3.74
N PHE A 28 8.30 8.50 2.44
CA PHE A 28 7.30 7.87 1.57
C PHE A 28 7.36 6.35 1.67
N ALA A 29 8.54 5.75 1.46
CA ALA A 29 8.73 4.30 1.50
C ALA A 29 8.40 3.71 2.89
N LEU A 30 8.89 4.35 3.95
CA LEU A 30 8.70 3.90 5.34
C LEU A 30 7.22 3.82 5.75
N PHE A 31 6.37 4.69 5.21
CA PHE A 31 4.93 4.66 5.49
C PHE A 31 4.13 3.88 4.45
N SER A 32 4.39 4.08 3.15
CA SER A 32 3.62 3.43 2.09
C SER A 32 3.78 1.92 2.08
N ILE A 33 5.01 1.40 2.26
CA ILE A 33 5.26 -0.04 2.18
C ILE A 33 4.53 -0.79 3.31
N PRO A 34 4.71 -0.45 4.60
CA PRO A 34 3.99 -1.15 5.67
C PRO A 34 2.47 -1.04 5.55
N LEU A 35 1.95 0.13 5.15
CA LEU A 35 0.51 0.28 4.93
C LEU A 35 0.02 -0.62 3.80
N GLN A 36 0.73 -0.68 2.67
CA GLN A 36 0.39 -1.58 1.58
C GLN A 36 0.39 -3.04 2.04
N LEU A 37 1.41 -3.48 2.79
CA LEU A 37 1.49 -4.83 3.33
C LEU A 37 0.33 -5.14 4.27
N ILE A 38 0.04 -4.25 5.21
CA ILE A 38 -1.06 -4.41 6.19
C ILE A 38 -2.41 -4.50 5.47
N PHE A 39 -2.71 -3.56 4.57
CA PHE A 39 -3.99 -3.55 3.85
C PHE A 39 -4.13 -4.74 2.89
N ALA A 40 -3.08 -5.06 2.13
CA ALA A 40 -3.08 -6.19 1.22
C ALA A 40 -3.27 -7.52 1.98
N LEU A 41 -2.55 -7.73 3.08
CA LEU A 41 -2.65 -8.94 3.90
C LEU A 41 -4.03 -9.04 4.55
N THR A 42 -4.56 -7.93 5.08
CA THR A 42 -5.90 -7.89 5.68
C THR A 42 -6.96 -8.28 4.66
N LEU A 43 -6.92 -7.69 3.46
CA LEU A 43 -7.83 -8.04 2.37
C LEU A 43 -7.66 -9.50 1.93
N ALA A 44 -6.42 -9.99 1.85
CA ALA A 44 -6.14 -11.38 1.50
C ALA A 44 -6.73 -12.35 2.53
N ILE A 45 -6.60 -12.07 3.82
CA ILE A 45 -7.19 -12.89 4.90
C ILE A 45 -8.71 -12.88 4.84
N LEU A 46 -9.32 -11.71 4.60
CA LEU A 46 -10.77 -11.59 4.43
C LEU A 46 -11.24 -12.42 3.24
N LEU A 47 -10.56 -12.32 2.09
CA LEU A 47 -10.90 -13.06 0.88
C LEU A 47 -10.51 -14.54 0.91
N ASN A 48 -9.63 -14.95 1.82
CA ASN A 48 -9.28 -16.35 2.04
C ASN A 48 -10.38 -17.11 2.80
N GLN A 49 -11.38 -16.42 3.33
CA GLN A 49 -12.58 -17.07 3.85
C GLN A 49 -13.38 -17.66 2.67
N LYS A 50 -14.16 -18.73 2.91
CA LYS A 50 -15.01 -19.37 1.89
C LYS A 50 -16.22 -18.47 1.53
N ILE A 51 -15.96 -17.29 0.96
CA ILE A 51 -16.95 -16.27 0.62
C ILE A 51 -17.55 -16.58 -0.75
N LYS A 52 -18.88 -16.53 -0.86
CA LYS A 52 -19.58 -16.58 -2.15
C LYS A 52 -19.29 -15.29 -2.94
N GLY A 53 -18.84 -15.41 -4.18
CA GLY A 53 -18.49 -14.24 -5.02
C GLY A 53 -17.01 -13.84 -5.01
N LEU A 54 -16.12 -14.70 -4.51
CA LEU A 54 -14.66 -14.47 -4.53
C LEU A 54 -14.10 -13.96 -5.88
N PRO A 55 -14.52 -14.48 -7.06
CA PRO A 55 -14.02 -13.97 -8.34
C PRO A 55 -14.36 -12.49 -8.60
N LEU A 56 -15.54 -12.04 -8.16
CA LEU A 56 -15.97 -10.64 -8.32
C LEU A 56 -15.13 -9.70 -7.45
N PHE A 57 -14.87 -10.08 -6.20
CA PHE A 57 -13.98 -9.29 -5.32
C PHE A 57 -12.56 -9.23 -5.86
N ARG A 58 -12.01 -10.35 -6.35
CA ARG A 58 -10.70 -10.37 -7.01
C ARG A 58 -10.66 -9.42 -8.20
N LEU A 59 -11.71 -9.42 -9.04
CA LEU A 59 -11.82 -8.49 -10.17
C LEU A 59 -11.76 -7.04 -9.69
N ILE A 60 -12.63 -6.64 -8.76
CA ILE A 60 -12.74 -5.25 -8.28
C ILE A 60 -11.41 -4.74 -7.73
N TYR A 61 -10.75 -5.51 -6.86
CA TYR A 61 -9.46 -5.11 -6.29
C TYR A 61 -8.32 -5.16 -7.31
N PHE A 62 -8.42 -5.97 -8.36
CA PHE A 62 -7.39 -6.05 -9.40
C PHE A 62 -7.55 -4.99 -10.49
N MET A 63 -8.75 -4.46 -10.74
CA MET A 63 -8.98 -3.42 -11.77
C MET A 63 -8.01 -2.23 -11.69
N PRO A 64 -7.71 -1.66 -10.50
CA PRO A 64 -6.72 -0.61 -10.35
C PRO A 64 -5.33 -0.94 -10.92
N VAL A 65 -4.89 -2.19 -10.78
CA VAL A 65 -3.55 -2.65 -11.16
C VAL A 65 -3.38 -2.66 -12.68
N VAL A 66 -4.46 -2.93 -13.41
CA VAL A 66 -4.45 -3.01 -14.88
C VAL A 66 -4.62 -1.62 -15.52
N THR A 67 -4.96 -0.61 -14.72
CA THR A 67 -5.17 0.76 -15.21
C THR A 67 -3.82 1.46 -15.45
N SER A 68 -3.71 2.24 -16.54
CA SER A 68 -2.51 3.02 -16.83
C SER A 68 -2.17 3.99 -15.70
N GLY A 69 -0.89 4.03 -15.30
CA GLY A 69 -0.41 4.94 -14.25
C GLY A 69 -0.72 6.41 -14.52
N VAL A 70 -0.73 6.83 -15.80
CA VAL A 70 -1.11 8.21 -16.18
C VAL A 70 -2.59 8.47 -15.90
N ALA A 71 -3.47 7.52 -16.24
CA ALA A 71 -4.90 7.64 -15.98
C ALA A 71 -5.19 7.69 -14.47
N VAL A 72 -4.52 6.83 -13.69
CA VAL A 72 -4.59 6.85 -12.22
C VAL A 72 -4.16 8.20 -11.67
N ALA A 73 -3.04 8.76 -12.15
CA ALA A 73 -2.56 10.07 -11.71
C ALA A 73 -3.56 11.20 -12.02
N LEU A 74 -4.18 11.20 -13.20
CA LEU A 74 -5.19 12.20 -13.57
C LEU A 74 -6.46 12.09 -12.71
N LEU A 75 -6.91 10.86 -12.44
CA LEU A 75 -8.05 10.59 -11.56
C LEU A 75 -7.77 11.10 -10.14
N TRP A 76 -6.61 10.77 -9.58
CA TRP A 76 -6.25 11.22 -8.24
C TRP A 76 -6.02 12.74 -8.17
N ARG A 77 -5.50 13.37 -9.23
CA ARG A 77 -5.42 14.84 -9.33
C ARG A 77 -6.81 15.48 -9.23
N TRP A 78 -7.83 14.85 -9.80
CA TRP A 78 -9.22 15.32 -9.69
C TRP A 78 -9.79 15.06 -8.30
N ILE A 79 -9.58 13.87 -7.72
CA ILE A 79 -10.04 13.52 -6.36
C ILE A 79 -9.43 14.43 -5.28
N PHE A 80 -8.15 14.76 -5.40
CA PHE A 80 -7.40 15.62 -4.48
C PHE A 80 -7.52 17.11 -4.79
N ASN A 81 -8.37 17.51 -5.75
CA ASN A 81 -8.56 18.91 -6.06
C ASN A 81 -9.18 19.64 -4.84
N PRO A 82 -8.64 20.81 -4.44
CA PRO A 82 -9.12 21.51 -3.25
C PRO A 82 -10.53 22.06 -3.37
N ASP A 83 -10.95 22.43 -4.58
CA ASP A 83 -12.19 23.18 -4.84
C ASP A 83 -13.39 22.27 -5.11
N PHE A 84 -13.18 21.20 -5.89
CA PHE A 84 -14.26 20.28 -6.31
C PHE A 84 -13.93 18.80 -6.08
N GLY A 85 -12.80 18.48 -5.45
CA GLY A 85 -12.36 17.10 -5.24
C GLY A 85 -13.28 16.36 -4.26
N VAL A 86 -13.53 15.08 -4.57
CA VAL A 86 -14.44 14.22 -3.79
C VAL A 86 -14.06 14.16 -2.31
N ILE A 87 -12.76 14.11 -2.00
CA ILE A 87 -12.31 14.04 -0.60
C ILE A 87 -12.67 15.32 0.15
N ASN A 88 -12.46 16.49 -0.45
CA ASN A 88 -12.81 17.77 0.17
C ASN A 88 -14.31 17.97 0.29
N LEU A 89 -15.10 17.49 -0.68
CA LEU A 89 -16.56 17.48 -0.60
C LEU A 89 -17.06 16.58 0.55
N ILE A 90 -16.43 15.44 0.77
CA ILE A 90 -16.76 14.58 1.92
C ILE A 90 -16.39 15.28 3.23
N LEU A 91 -15.20 15.88 3.32
CA LEU A 91 -14.74 16.61 4.52
C LEU A 91 -15.64 17.81 4.84
N SER A 92 -16.09 18.56 3.83
CA SER A 92 -16.93 19.74 4.03
C SER A 92 -18.32 19.38 4.56
N ASN A 93 -18.86 18.20 4.22
CA ASN A 93 -20.10 17.68 4.82
C ASN A 93 -19.99 17.47 6.34
N PHE A 94 -18.77 17.29 6.86
CA PHE A 94 -18.48 17.24 8.29
C PHE A 94 -18.00 18.60 8.86
N GLY A 95 -18.10 19.68 8.09
CA GLY A 95 -17.65 21.01 8.49
C GLY A 95 -16.13 21.22 8.45
N ILE A 96 -15.38 20.29 7.85
CA ILE A 96 -13.90 20.36 7.77
C ILE A 96 -13.50 20.99 6.44
N GLN A 97 -12.75 22.10 6.50
CA GLN A 97 -12.12 22.66 5.30
C GLN A 97 -10.94 21.76 4.89
N GLY A 98 -11.11 21.03 3.79
CA GLY A 98 -10.09 20.10 3.31
C GLY A 98 -8.81 20.83 2.84
N PRO A 99 -7.62 20.23 3.03
CA PRO A 99 -6.37 20.87 2.66
C PRO A 99 -6.15 20.89 1.15
N PRO A 100 -5.26 21.76 0.64
CA PRO A 100 -4.79 21.68 -0.73
C PRO A 100 -3.78 20.53 -0.87
N TRP A 101 -4.31 19.31 -0.96
CA TRP A 101 -3.58 18.03 -0.87
C TRP A 101 -2.24 18.02 -1.61
N LEU A 102 -2.23 18.26 -2.93
CA LEU A 102 -1.02 18.16 -3.75
C LEU A 102 -0.16 19.44 -3.75
N ALA A 103 -0.73 20.60 -3.37
CA ALA A 103 -0.02 21.88 -3.37
C ALA A 103 0.57 22.24 -1.99
N SER A 104 0.17 21.54 -0.93
CA SER A 104 0.69 21.75 0.41
C SER A 104 1.92 20.89 0.68
N ARG A 105 2.97 21.51 1.23
CA ARG A 105 4.17 20.78 1.70
C ARG A 105 3.86 19.72 2.76
N ALA A 106 2.82 19.94 3.58
CA ALA A 106 2.45 19.02 4.66
C ALA A 106 1.57 17.86 4.17
N TRP A 107 0.71 18.10 3.17
CA TRP A 107 -0.29 17.13 2.72
C TRP A 107 0.06 16.38 1.43
N ALA A 108 1.04 16.87 0.65
CA ALA A 108 1.42 16.22 -0.60
C ALA A 108 1.92 14.79 -0.38
N LEU A 109 2.76 14.58 0.64
CA LEU A 109 3.28 13.26 0.95
C LEU A 109 2.18 12.28 1.43
N PRO A 110 1.30 12.63 2.40
CA PRO A 110 0.12 11.85 2.72
C PRO A 110 -0.77 11.52 1.50
N ALA A 111 -1.02 12.50 0.62
CA ALA A 111 -1.82 12.29 -0.59
C ALA A 111 -1.20 11.23 -1.52
N LEU A 112 0.12 11.28 -1.71
CA LEU A 112 0.85 10.26 -2.48
C LEU A 112 0.80 8.88 -1.82
N ILE A 113 0.88 8.80 -0.49
CA ILE A 113 0.74 7.54 0.25
C ILE A 113 -0.65 6.94 0.03
N ILE A 114 -1.71 7.74 0.17
CA ILE A 114 -3.09 7.31 -0.08
C ILE A 114 -3.25 6.82 -1.52
N MET A 115 -2.73 7.59 -2.49
CA MET A 115 -2.73 7.19 -3.91
C MET A 115 -2.01 5.86 -4.13
N SER A 116 -0.90 5.61 -3.43
CA SER A 116 -0.15 4.34 -3.55
C SER A 116 -0.96 3.12 -3.10
N LEU A 117 -1.96 3.31 -2.22
CA LEU A 117 -2.85 2.24 -1.78
C LEU A 117 -3.85 1.80 -2.86
N TRP A 118 -4.00 2.57 -3.95
CA TRP A 118 -4.92 2.25 -5.04
C TRP A 118 -4.63 0.90 -5.68
N THR A 119 -3.35 0.49 -5.74
CA THR A 119 -2.90 -0.72 -6.45
C THR A 119 -2.62 -1.92 -5.52
N ILE A 120 -3.05 -1.89 -4.26
CA ILE A 120 -2.82 -2.98 -3.28
C ILE A 120 -3.40 -4.33 -3.71
N GLY A 121 -4.34 -4.36 -4.65
CA GLY A 121 -4.95 -5.59 -5.14
C GLY A 121 -3.95 -6.58 -5.73
N GLY A 122 -2.85 -6.10 -6.32
CA GLY A 122 -1.79 -6.97 -6.84
C GLY A 122 -1.12 -7.75 -5.72
N THR A 123 -0.61 -7.04 -4.71
CA THR A 123 0.01 -7.63 -3.51
C THR A 123 -0.97 -8.51 -2.75
N MET A 124 -2.24 -8.10 -2.67
CA MET A 124 -3.30 -8.90 -2.04
C MET A 124 -3.47 -10.26 -2.72
N ILE A 125 -3.45 -10.33 -4.06
CA ILE A 125 -3.56 -11.61 -4.79
C ILE A 125 -2.36 -12.51 -4.49
N ILE A 126 -1.15 -11.94 -4.41
CA ILE A 126 0.06 -12.68 -4.06
C ILE A 126 -0.08 -13.28 -2.65
N PHE A 127 -0.50 -12.50 -1.66
CA PHE A 127 -0.75 -13.01 -0.30
C PHE A 127 -1.89 -14.02 -0.25
N LEU A 128 -2.96 -13.81 -1.02
CA LEU A 128 -4.07 -14.75 -1.09
C LEU A 128 -3.61 -16.11 -1.65
N ALA A 129 -2.78 -16.12 -2.69
CA ALA A 129 -2.18 -17.34 -3.22
C ALA A 129 -1.29 -18.04 -2.18
N GLY A 130 -0.45 -17.27 -1.46
CA GLY A 130 0.36 -17.80 -0.36
C GLY A 130 -0.48 -18.42 0.77
N LEU A 131 -1.56 -17.74 1.18
CA LEU A 131 -2.51 -18.21 2.19
C LEU A 131 -3.21 -19.51 1.77
N GLN A 132 -3.60 -19.62 0.50
CA GLN A 132 -4.22 -20.81 -0.07
C GLN A 132 -3.26 -21.99 -0.17
N GLY A 133 -1.95 -21.74 -0.20
CA GLY A 133 -0.91 -22.77 -0.19
C GLY A 133 -0.63 -23.37 1.20
N ILE A 134 -1.11 -22.76 2.29
CA ILE A 134 -0.84 -23.26 3.65
C ILE A 134 -1.65 -24.53 3.90
N PRO A 135 -1.02 -25.68 4.21
CA PRO A 135 -1.74 -26.91 4.52
C PRO A 135 -2.68 -26.73 5.71
N ILE A 136 -3.94 -27.14 5.55
CA ILE A 136 -4.97 -26.98 6.60
C ILE A 136 -4.61 -27.76 7.88
N SER A 137 -3.85 -28.85 7.73
CA SER A 137 -3.36 -29.68 8.84
C SER A 137 -2.52 -28.90 9.85
N LEU A 138 -1.81 -27.85 9.44
CA LEU A 138 -1.05 -26.99 10.37
C LEU A 138 -1.98 -26.16 11.26
N TYR A 139 -3.09 -25.68 10.72
CA TYR A 139 -4.10 -24.97 11.50
C TYR A 139 -4.86 -25.92 12.43
N GLU A 140 -5.13 -27.14 11.99
CA GLU A 140 -5.76 -28.19 12.82
C GLU A 140 -4.85 -28.60 13.98
N ALA A 141 -3.57 -28.90 13.71
CA ALA A 141 -2.57 -29.21 14.73
C ALA A 141 -2.48 -28.10 15.78
N ALA A 142 -2.37 -26.83 15.34
CA ALA A 142 -2.39 -25.70 16.26
C ALA A 142 -3.69 -25.61 17.08
N THR A 143 -4.83 -26.03 16.52
CA THR A 143 -6.10 -26.08 17.27
C THR A 143 -6.08 -27.15 18.36
N VAL A 144 -5.51 -28.32 18.06
CA VAL A 144 -5.32 -29.41 19.03
C VAL A 144 -4.42 -28.96 20.18
N ASP A 145 -3.38 -28.17 19.88
CA ASP A 145 -2.50 -27.54 20.88
C ASP A 145 -3.13 -26.34 21.63
N GLY A 146 -4.44 -26.09 21.44
CA GLY A 146 -5.18 -25.02 22.12
C GLY A 146 -4.88 -23.61 21.60
N ALA A 147 -4.33 -23.46 20.39
CA ALA A 147 -4.05 -22.15 19.81
C ALA A 147 -5.35 -21.43 19.39
N ASN A 148 -5.53 -20.22 19.91
CA ASN A 148 -6.56 -19.30 19.45
C ASN A 148 -6.20 -18.65 18.09
N TRP A 149 -7.10 -17.86 17.52
CA TRP A 149 -6.91 -17.24 16.21
C TRP A 149 -5.64 -16.36 16.14
N TRP A 150 -5.38 -15.54 17.17
CA TRP A 150 -4.19 -14.69 17.23
C TRP A 150 -2.90 -15.50 17.26
N ARG A 151 -2.87 -16.60 18.02
CA ARG A 151 -1.71 -17.49 18.09
C ARG A 151 -1.49 -18.22 16.76
N LYS A 152 -2.55 -18.66 16.08
CA LYS A 152 -2.45 -19.24 14.73
C LYS A 152 -1.93 -18.23 13.71
N PHE A 153 -2.39 -16.98 13.78
CA PHE A 153 -1.93 -15.92 12.89
C PHE A 153 -0.42 -15.68 13.03
N TRP A 154 0.08 -15.50 14.25
CA TRP A 154 1.50 -15.21 14.47
C TRP A 154 2.42 -16.44 14.40
N ALA A 155 1.94 -17.63 14.74
CA ALA A 155 2.77 -18.85 14.78
C ALA A 155 2.70 -19.70 13.50
N VAL A 156 1.64 -19.58 12.70
CA VAL A 156 1.44 -20.36 11.47
C VAL A 156 1.38 -19.43 10.26
N THR A 157 0.46 -18.48 10.24
CA THR A 157 0.21 -17.66 9.06
C THR A 157 1.38 -16.76 8.70
N ILE A 158 1.85 -15.92 9.63
CA ILE A 158 2.95 -14.98 9.39
C ILE A 158 4.27 -15.69 9.04
N PRO A 159 4.73 -16.73 9.78
CA PRO A 159 6.01 -17.39 9.47
C PRO A 159 5.99 -18.10 8.12
N ILE A 160 4.85 -18.67 7.71
CA ILE A 160 4.74 -19.34 6.41
C ILE A 160 4.59 -18.33 5.27
N LEU A 161 3.96 -17.17 5.52
CA LEU A 161 3.89 -16.07 4.55
C LEU A 161 5.14 -15.19 4.51
N SER A 162 6.04 -15.27 5.49
CA SER A 162 7.22 -14.39 5.56
C SER A 162 8.14 -14.43 4.33
N PRO A 163 8.27 -15.54 3.56
CA PRO A 163 9.03 -15.53 2.31
C PRO A 163 8.36 -14.70 1.19
N VAL A 164 7.07 -14.36 1.36
CA VAL A 164 6.25 -13.61 0.42
C VAL A 164 6.14 -12.12 0.81
N ILE A 165 6.37 -11.79 2.08
CA ILE A 165 6.35 -10.44 2.67
C ILE A 165 7.72 -9.78 2.50
#